data_AF-A0A9Q3E6W6-F1
#
_entry.id   AF-A0A9Q3E6W6-F1
#
_cell.length_a   1.000
_cell.length_b   1.000
_cell.length_c   1.000
_cell.angle_alpha   90.00
_cell.angle_beta   90.00
_cell.angle_gamma   90.00
#
_symmetry.space_group_name_H-M   'P 1'
#
loop_
_entity.id
_entity.type
_entity.pdbx_description
1 polymer ?
#
loop_
_entity_poly.entity_id
_entity_poly.type
_entity_poly.pdbx_seq_one_letter_code
_entity_poly.pdbx_strand_id
1 'polypeptide(L)'
;MSTHDPMEELLNEFKEGQFSTNLTSNQKLSLLKMLRKNRPQFSIGEKPLSKIRGHDIELYLDLERPYPPMLRGPPYTEHMETRKEIEK
;
A
#
# COMPACT_ATOMS: atom_id res chain seq x y z
N MET A 1 17.31 -35.67 10.61
CA MET A 1 16.15 -35.24 9.78
C MET A 1 15.58 -34.00 10.44
N SER A 2 15.76 -32.82 9.84
CA SER A 2 15.25 -31.58 10.43
C SER A 2 13.73 -31.62 10.41
N THR A 3 13.12 -31.70 11.60
CA THR A 3 11.68 -31.49 11.78
C THR A 3 11.40 -30.00 11.59
N HIS A 4 11.32 -29.58 10.33
CA HIS A 4 10.98 -28.20 10.00
C HIS A 4 9.50 -28.00 10.32
N ASP A 5 9.19 -27.42 11.48
CA ASP A 5 7.81 -27.15 11.85
C ASP A 5 7.29 -26.03 10.93
N PRO A 6 6.29 -26.29 10.07
CA PRO A 6 5.72 -25.27 9.18
C PRO A 6 5.18 -24.05 9.95
N MET A 7 4.97 -24.18 11.26
CA MET A 7 4.59 -23.09 12.15
C MET A 7 5.68 -22.06 12.38
N GLU A 8 6.91 -22.50 12.64
CA GLU A 8 8.03 -21.59 12.88
C GLU A 8 8.37 -20.82 11.61
N GLU A 9 8.24 -21.47 10.45
CA GLU A 9 8.45 -20.83 9.15
C GLU A 9 7.43 -19.70 8.90
N LEU A 10 6.14 -19.95 9.16
CA LEU A 10 5.09 -18.94 9.02
C LEU A 10 5.24 -17.81 10.04
N LEU A 11 5.58 -18.10 11.29
CA LEU A 11 5.82 -17.04 12.27
C LEU A 11 7.04 -16.19 11.89
N ASN A 12 8.08 -16.83 11.33
CA ASN A 12 9.28 -16.15 10.87
C ASN A 12 8.99 -15.24 9.66
N GLU A 13 8.12 -15.68 8.75
CA GLU A 13 7.68 -14.93 7.57
C GLU A 13 6.86 -13.68 7.94
N PHE A 14 6.08 -13.71 9.02
CA PHE A 14 5.20 -12.61 9.46
C PHE A 14 5.67 -11.94 10.77
N LYS A 15 6.98 -11.91 11.04
CA LYS A 15 7.58 -11.37 12.28
C LYS A 15 7.19 -9.93 12.62
N GLU A 16 6.95 -9.11 11.60
CA GLU A 16 6.58 -7.70 11.76
C GLU A 16 5.06 -7.51 12.01
N GLY A 17 4.27 -8.57 11.83
CA GLY A 17 2.83 -8.53 11.98
C GLY A 17 2.39 -8.54 13.44
N GLN A 18 1.63 -7.52 13.85
CA GLN A 18 0.96 -7.51 15.15
C GLN A 18 -0.37 -8.25 15.05
N PHE A 19 -0.57 -9.27 15.88
CA PHE A 19 -1.85 -9.99 15.97
C PHE A 19 -2.67 -9.46 17.15
N SER A 20 -3.99 -9.42 16.98
CA SER A 20 -4.90 -9.13 18.11
C SER A 20 -4.69 -10.14 19.25
N THR A 21 -4.76 -9.64 20.48
CA THR A 21 -4.70 -10.45 21.72
C THR A 21 -5.90 -11.37 21.88
N ASN A 22 -7.02 -11.08 21.21
CA ASN A 22 -8.26 -11.87 21.29
C ASN A 22 -8.24 -13.15 20.44
N LEU A 23 -7.22 -13.32 19.59
CA LEU A 23 -7.13 -14.47 18.71
C LEU A 23 -6.47 -15.66 19.41
N THR A 24 -7.15 -16.81 19.36
CA THR A 24 -6.58 -18.09 19.79
C THR A 24 -5.46 -18.55 18.84
N SER A 25 -4.56 -19.42 19.32
CA SER A 25 -3.45 -19.94 18.52
C SER A 25 -3.91 -20.58 17.20
N ASN A 26 -5.02 -21.33 17.23
CA ASN A 26 -5.59 -21.97 16.04
C ASN A 26 -6.12 -20.95 15.02
N GLN A 27 -6.72 -19.85 15.48
CA GLN A 27 -7.22 -18.80 14.60
C GLN A 27 -6.06 -18.02 13.97
N LYS A 28 -5.00 -17.72 14.72
CA LYS A 28 -3.78 -17.10 14.18
C LYS A 28 -3.16 -17.98 13.09
N LEU A 29 -3.16 -19.29 13.32
CA LEU A 29 -2.68 -20.28 12.36
C LEU A 29 -3.49 -20.29 11.06
N SER A 30 -4.82 -20.32 11.20
CA SER A 30 -5.73 -20.25 10.06
C SER A 30 -5.58 -18.94 9.27
N LEU A 31 -5.41 -17.82 9.99
CA LEU A 31 -5.18 -16.50 9.42
C LEU A 31 -3.87 -16.46 8.62
N LEU A 32 -2.76 -16.91 9.21
CA LEU A 32 -1.44 -16.97 8.56
C LEU A 32 -1.47 -17.83 7.28
N LYS A 33 -2.12 -19.00 7.34
CA LYS A 33 -2.31 -19.86 6.17
C LYS A 33 -3.09 -19.16 5.05
N MET A 34 -4.17 -18.47 5.40
CA MET A 34 -4.97 -17.71 4.44
C MET A 34 -4.18 -16.54 3.84
N LEU A 35 -3.43 -15.79 4.66
CA LEU A 35 -2.61 -14.68 4.20
C LEU A 35 -1.51 -15.16 3.23
N ARG A 36 -0.82 -16.26 3.55
CA ARG A 36 0.19 -16.85 2.63
C ARG A 36 -0.44 -17.34 1.33
N LYS A 37 -1.62 -17.96 1.38
CA LYS A 37 -2.36 -18.40 0.18
C LYS A 37 -2.74 -17.21 -0.72
N ASN A 38 -3.16 -16.11 -0.12
CA ASN A 38 -3.61 -14.91 -0.82
C ASN A 38 -2.52 -13.85 -1.03
N ARG A 39 -1.26 -14.17 -0.66
CA ARG A 39 -0.07 -13.34 -0.85
C ARG A 39 0.00 -12.64 -2.22
N PRO A 40 -0.28 -13.28 -3.37
CA PRO A 40 -0.20 -12.61 -4.68
C PRO A 40 -1.30 -11.56 -4.95
N GLN A 41 -2.35 -11.52 -4.13
CA GLN A 41 -3.46 -10.57 -4.26
C GLN A 41 -3.20 -9.28 -3.48
N PHE A 42 -2.29 -9.30 -2.51
CA PHE A 42 -1.87 -8.11 -1.78
C PHE A 42 -0.80 -7.35 -2.55
N SER A 43 -0.83 -6.02 -2.48
CA SER A 43 0.29 -5.20 -2.94
C SER A 43 1.43 -5.31 -1.95
N ILE A 44 2.26 -6.32 -2.13
CA ILE A 44 3.56 -6.41 -1.47
C ILE A 44 4.48 -5.44 -2.21
N GLY A 45 5.37 -4.74 -1.51
CA GLY A 45 6.17 -3.64 -2.08
C GLY A 45 6.86 -3.93 -3.43
N GLU A 46 7.09 -5.19 -3.77
CA GLU A 46 7.62 -5.66 -5.06
C GLU A 46 6.63 -5.49 -6.25
N LYS A 47 5.32 -5.45 -6.00
CA LYS A 47 4.28 -5.20 -7.01
C LYS A 47 3.46 -3.98 -6.60
N PRO A 48 3.73 -2.81 -7.20
CA PRO A 48 2.96 -1.61 -6.90
C PRO A 48 1.48 -1.78 -7.29
N LEU A 49 0.59 -1.10 -6.55
CA LEU A 49 -0.86 -1.04 -6.81
C LEU A 49 -1.19 -0.55 -8.23
N SER A 50 -0.23 0.05 -8.93
CA SER A 50 -0.36 0.54 -10.31
C SER A 50 -0.65 -0.55 -11.36
N LYS A 51 -0.67 -1.85 -10.99
CA LYS A 51 -1.09 -2.95 -11.88
C LYS A 51 -2.58 -3.31 -11.78
N ILE A 52 -3.39 -2.53 -11.07
CA ILE A 52 -4.85 -2.72 -11.04
C ILE A 52 -5.41 -2.38 -12.43
N ARG A 53 -5.97 -3.39 -13.12
CA ARG A 53 -6.62 -3.20 -14.43
C ARG A 53 -7.85 -2.31 -14.28
N GLY A 54 -8.01 -1.31 -15.16
CA GLY A 54 -9.16 -0.40 -15.16
C GLY A 54 -8.98 0.88 -14.36
N HIS A 55 -7.78 1.15 -13.83
CA HIS A 55 -7.40 2.44 -13.27
C HIS A 55 -6.41 3.19 -14.19
N ASP A 56 -6.54 2.97 -15.49
CA ASP A 56 -5.79 3.70 -16.50
C ASP A 56 -6.38 5.11 -16.59
N ILE A 57 -5.53 6.13 -16.45
CA ILE A 57 -5.94 7.53 -16.55
C ILE A 57 -5.46 8.06 -17.90
N GLU A 58 -6.40 8.49 -18.74
CA GLU A 58 -6.08 9.25 -19.95
C GLU A 58 -5.88 10.72 -19.58
N LEU A 59 -4.62 11.16 -19.56
CA LEU A 59 -4.28 12.56 -19.31
C LEU A 59 -4.22 13.29 -20.66
N TYR A 60 -5.14 14.23 -20.85
CA TYR A 60 -5.11 15.14 -21.99
C TYR A 60 -4.48 16.46 -21.55
N LEU A 61 -3.51 16.95 -22.32
CA LEU A 61 -2.91 18.26 -22.09
C LEU A 61 -3.77 19.31 -22.79
N ASP A 62 -4.63 19.97 -22.04
CA ASP A 62 -5.33 21.14 -22.54
C ASP A 62 -4.33 22.29 -22.71
N LEU A 63 -4.13 22.73 -23.95
CA LEU A 63 -3.31 23.90 -24.28
C LEU A 63 -3.99 25.21 -23.86
N GLU A 64 -5.31 25.14 -23.59
CA GLU A 64 -6.10 26.27 -23.13
C GLU A 64 -6.14 26.30 -21.60
N ARG A 65 -5.92 27.48 -21.02
CA ARG A 65 -6.00 27.63 -19.56
C ARG A 65 -7.48 27.51 -19.15
N PRO A 66 -7.81 26.67 -18.15
CA PRO A 66 -9.19 26.33 -17.80
C PRO A 66 -10.02 27.53 -17.32
N TYR A 67 -9.35 28.60 -16.88
CA TYR A 67 -9.99 29.80 -16.38
C TYR A 67 -9.50 31.08 -17.08
N PRO A 68 -10.42 32.04 -17.36
CA PRO A 68 -10.08 33.39 -17.80
C PRO A 68 -9.06 34.07 -16.86
N PRO A 69 -8.19 34.97 -17.37
CA PRO A 69 -7.16 35.65 -16.57
C PRO A 69 -7.67 36.27 -15.27
N MET A 70 -8.90 36.77 -15.26
CA MET A 70 -9.53 37.42 -14.10
C MET A 70 -9.86 36.47 -12.95
N LEU A 71 -9.97 35.17 -13.21
CA LEU A 71 -10.26 34.13 -12.21
C LEU A 71 -9.00 33.36 -11.78
N ARG A 72 -7.83 33.74 -12.28
CA ARG A 72 -6.56 33.13 -11.87
C ARG A 72 -6.20 33.68 -10.50
N GLY A 73 -6.48 32.90 -9.46
CA GLY A 73 -5.88 33.13 -8.15
C GLY A 73 -4.35 33.04 -8.25
N PRO A 74 -3.62 33.71 -7.35
CA PRO A 74 -2.19 33.43 -7.22
C PRO A 74 -2.00 31.92 -6.99
N PRO A 75 -0.91 31.33 -7.50
CA PRO A 75 -0.60 29.94 -7.19
C PRO A 75 -0.61 29.78 -5.66
N TYR A 76 -1.16 28.66 -5.19
CA TYR A 76 -1.15 28.36 -3.76
C TYR A 76 0.27 28.50 -3.24
N THR A 77 0.43 29.25 -2.15
CA THR A 77 1.72 29.35 -1.48
C THR A 77 2.08 27.97 -1.02
N GLU A 78 3.15 27.40 -1.56
CA GLU A 78 3.62 26.12 -1.09
C GLU A 78 4.09 26.29 0.36
N HIS A 79 3.32 25.72 1.29
CA HIS A 79 3.73 25.69 2.68
C HIS A 79 5.03 24.87 2.76
N MET A 80 6.12 25.51 3.20
CA MET A 80 7.46 24.87 3.27
C MET A 80 7.44 23.58 4.11
N GLU A 81 6.54 23.49 5.08
CA GLU A 81 6.32 22.29 5.90
C GLU A 81 5.77 21.13 5.06
N THR A 82 4.77 21.39 4.21
CA THR A 82 4.19 20.38 3.32
C THR A 82 5.21 19.87 2.31
N ARG A 83 6.09 20.74 1.77
CA ARG A 83 7.20 20.30 0.91
C ARG A 83 8.18 19.37 1.62
N LYS A 84 8.60 19.74 2.84
CA LYS A 84 9.55 18.95 3.63
C LYS A 84 9.00 17.56 3.99
N GLU A 85 7.69 17.43 4.12
CA GLU A 85 7.04 16.14 4.40
C GLU A 85 6.91 15.25 3.16
N ILE A 86 6.74 15.84 1.97
CA ILE A 86 6.62 15.11 0.70
C ILE A 86 7.99 14.63 0.19
N GLU A 87 9.05 15.40 0.43
CA GLU A 87 10.42 15.08 -0.01
C GLU A 87 11.16 14.08 0.89
N LYS A 88 10.55 13.65 2.00
CA LYS A 88 11.11 12.73 2.97
C LYS A 88 10.80 11.27 2.62
#